data_AF-A0A2H0XUI5-F1
#
_entry.id   AF-A0A2H0XUI5-F1
#
_cell.length_a   1.000
_cell.length_b   1.000
_cell.length_c   1.000
_cell.angle_alpha   90.00
_cell.angle_beta   90.00
_cell.angle_gamma   90.00
#
_symmetry.space_group_name_H-M   'P 1'
#
loop_
_entity.id
_entity.type
_entity.pdbx_description
1 polymer ?
#
loop_
_entity_poly.entity_id
_entity_poly.type
_entity_poly.pdbx_seq_one_letter_code
_entity_poly.pdbx_strand_id
1 'polypeptide(L)'
;MAEQIVGQQLLSLGETALSQLYYWYRDVPGSTAEIDFLLAGKNGLIPIEVKAGKTGKLRSLREFILASKGTRAMRVYSGPLRQEKVSIGQISFDLLSLPFYLLPRIKSFAD
;
A
#
# COMPACT_ATOMS: atom_id res chain seq x y z
N MET A 1 -15.56 4.23 -3.70
CA MET A 1 -16.05 3.26 -2.68
C MET A 1 -14.96 2.35 -2.15
N ALA A 2 -14.09 1.75 -2.97
CA ALA A 2 -13.06 0.83 -2.46
C ALA A 2 -12.08 1.47 -1.47
N GLU A 3 -11.52 2.64 -1.76
CA GLU A 3 -10.65 3.38 -0.82
C GLU A 3 -11.36 3.74 0.48
N GLN A 4 -12.63 4.12 0.43
CA GLN A 4 -13.43 4.42 1.62
C GLN A 4 -13.58 3.19 2.53
N ILE A 5 -13.84 2.01 1.94
CA ILE A 5 -13.89 0.74 2.69
C ILE A 5 -12.52 0.44 3.29
N VAL A 6 -11.44 0.63 2.53
CA VAL A 6 -10.07 0.39 3.00
C VAL A 6 -9.71 1.32 4.15
N GLY A 7 -9.96 2.62 4.00
CA GLY A 7 -9.70 3.61 5.04
C GLY A 7 -10.49 3.34 6.33
N GLN A 8 -11.80 3.06 6.21
CA GLN A 8 -12.62 2.71 7.38
C GLN A 8 -12.13 1.44 8.07
N GLN A 9 -11.73 0.42 7.31
CA GLN A 9 -11.18 -0.79 7.90
C GLN A 9 -9.85 -0.53 8.60
N LEU A 10 -8.94 0.24 7.99
CA LEU A 10 -7.67 0.62 8.61
C LEU A 10 -7.87 1.39 9.92
N LEU A 11 -8.83 2.33 9.95
CA LEU A 11 -9.22 3.04 11.16
C LEU A 11 -9.79 2.10 12.23
N SER A 12 -10.66 1.15 11.83
CA SER A 12 -11.27 0.18 12.75
C SER A 12 -10.25 -0.77 13.39
N LEU A 13 -9.12 -0.99 12.73
CA LEU A 13 -8.02 -1.81 13.23
C LEU A 13 -7.07 -1.00 14.14
N GLY A 14 -7.24 0.31 14.22
CA GLY A 14 -6.49 1.19 15.11
C GLY A 14 -6.66 0.82 16.58
N GLU A 15 -5.61 1.01 17.38
CA GLU A 15 -5.64 0.68 18.81
C GLU A 15 -6.35 1.75 19.65
N THR A 16 -6.46 2.97 19.10
CA THR A 16 -7.06 4.11 19.78
C THR A 16 -8.06 4.82 18.89
N ALA A 17 -8.99 5.55 19.52
CA ALA A 17 -9.91 6.45 18.82
C ALA A 17 -9.20 7.59 18.07
N LEU A 18 -7.93 7.84 18.36
CA LEU A 18 -7.09 8.84 17.69
C LEU A 18 -6.33 8.28 16.49
N SER A 19 -6.61 7.04 16.07
CA SER A 19 -5.97 6.45 14.89
C SER A 19 -6.26 7.28 13.65
N GLN A 20 -5.22 7.57 12.87
CA GLN A 20 -5.29 8.39 11.67
C GLN A 20 -4.90 7.58 10.44
N LEU A 21 -5.42 8.02 9.30
CA LEU A 21 -4.97 7.56 8.00
C LEU A 21 -3.85 8.48 7.53
N TYR A 22 -2.75 7.89 7.08
CA TYR A 22 -1.63 8.60 6.49
C TYR A 22 -1.54 8.25 5.01
N TYR A 23 -1.11 9.19 4.19
CA TYR A 23 -0.90 9.02 2.75
C TYR A 23 0.43 9.66 2.36
N TRP A 24 0.90 9.39 1.14
CA TRP A 24 2.10 10.05 0.61
C TRP A 24 1.80 10.61 -0.78
N TYR A 25 2.22 11.86 -0.99
CA TYR A 25 2.08 12.55 -2.26
C TYR A 25 3.41 13.17 -2.67
N ARG A 26 3.70 13.08 -3.97
CA ARG A 26 4.85 13.74 -4.61
C ARG A 26 4.35 14.57 -5.77
N ASP A 27 4.62 15.87 -5.69
CA ASP A 27 4.33 16.83 -6.75
C ASP A 27 5.59 17.22 -7.50
N VAL A 28 5.86 16.56 -8.62
CA VAL A 28 6.93 16.94 -9.54
C VAL A 28 6.31 17.07 -10.93
N PRO A 29 6.53 18.19 -11.64
CA PRO A 29 6.02 18.36 -13.00
C PRO A 29 6.37 17.17 -13.90
N GLY A 30 5.35 16.54 -14.49
CA GLY A 30 5.49 15.35 -15.33
C GLY A 30 5.64 14.01 -14.58
N SER A 31 5.77 14.02 -13.25
CA SER A 31 5.91 12.81 -12.44
C SER A 31 5.24 12.91 -11.06
N THR A 32 3.95 13.24 -11.06
CA THR A 32 3.12 13.15 -9.86
C THR A 32 2.88 11.70 -9.46
N ALA A 33 2.86 11.44 -8.16
CA ALA A 33 2.59 10.14 -7.58
C ALA A 33 1.87 10.27 -6.25
N GLU A 34 0.92 9.37 -5.99
CA GLU A 34 0.13 9.34 -4.77
C GLU A 34 -0.05 7.89 -4.32
N ILE A 35 0.15 7.67 -3.02
CA ILE A 35 -0.14 6.42 -2.32
C ILE A 35 -1.36 6.66 -1.45
N ASP A 36 -2.40 5.81 -1.60
CA ASP A 36 -3.68 5.97 -0.91
C ASP A 36 -3.52 5.92 0.61
N PHE A 37 -2.77 4.92 1.11
CA PHE A 37 -2.55 4.77 2.55
C PHE A 37 -1.12 4.33 2.89
N LEU A 38 -0.63 4.73 4.05
CA LEU A 38 0.60 4.23 4.67
C LEU A 38 0.25 3.46 5.94
N LEU A 39 0.87 2.29 6.09
CA LEU A 39 0.79 1.49 7.30
C LEU A 39 2.17 1.40 7.95
N ALA A 40 2.25 1.58 9.26
CA ALA A 40 3.46 1.29 10.00
C ALA A 40 3.65 -0.23 10.10
N GLY A 41 4.78 -0.73 9.61
CA GLY A 41 5.20 -2.12 9.78
C GLY A 41 6.51 -2.19 10.59
N LYS A 42 6.95 -3.41 10.89
CA LYS A 42 8.13 -3.67 11.72
C LYS A 42 9.41 -2.94 11.27
N ASN A 43 9.63 -2.86 9.95
CA ASN A 43 10.84 -2.29 9.35
C ASN A 43 10.58 -0.99 8.56
N GLY A 44 9.57 -0.21 8.97
CA GLY A 44 9.24 1.09 8.37
C GLY A 44 7.86 1.15 7.75
N LEU A 45 7.64 2.15 6.89
CA LEU A 45 6.35 2.43 6.27
C LEU A 45 6.08 1.50 5.10
N ILE A 46 4.89 0.91 5.08
CA ILE A 46 4.38 0.05 4.03
C ILE A 46 3.34 0.85 3.24
N PRO A 47 3.61 1.19 1.97
CA PRO A 47 2.63 1.85 1.13
C PRO A 47 1.55 0.86 0.70
N ILE A 48 0.30 1.30 0.76
CA ILE A 48 -0.89 0.56 0.35
C ILE A 48 -1.52 1.29 -0.83
N GLU A 49 -1.71 0.56 -1.93
CA GLU A 49 -2.44 1.04 -3.11
C GLU A 49 -3.73 0.23 -3.30
N VAL A 50 -4.87 0.89 -3.46
CA VAL A 50 -6.20 0.28 -3.59
C VAL A 50 -6.60 0.19 -5.07
N LYS A 51 -7.01 -0.99 -5.51
CA LYS A 51 -7.37 -1.25 -6.92
C LYS A 51 -8.65 -2.05 -7.00
N ALA A 52 -9.78 -1.37 -7.22
CA ALA A 52 -11.09 -2.00 -7.40
C ALA A 52 -11.28 -2.68 -8.78
N GLY A 53 -10.54 -2.24 -9.80
CA GLY A 53 -10.68 -2.67 -11.19
C GLY A 53 -9.40 -3.31 -11.77
N LYS A 54 -9.24 -3.24 -13.11
CA LYS A 54 -8.05 -3.77 -13.80
C LYS A 54 -6.77 -3.24 -13.12
N THR A 55 -5.83 -4.14 -12.85
CA THR A 55 -4.53 -3.80 -12.26
C THR A 55 -3.77 -2.85 -13.20
N GLY A 56 -3.82 -1.56 -12.89
CA GLY A 56 -2.98 -0.54 -13.51
C GLY A 56 -1.50 -0.74 -13.14
N LYS A 57 -0.64 0.07 -13.75
CA LYS A 57 0.80 0.07 -13.45
C LYS A 57 1.03 0.47 -11.99
N LEU A 58 1.97 -0.18 -11.31
CA LEU A 58 2.40 0.09 -9.92
C LEU A 58 3.24 1.38 -9.82
N ARG A 59 2.89 2.44 -10.57
CA ARG A 59 3.75 3.63 -10.73
C ARG A 59 3.98 4.31 -9.40
N SER A 60 2.92 4.63 -8.65
CA SER A 60 3.04 5.31 -7.36
C SER A 60 3.83 4.50 -6.34
N LEU A 61 3.57 3.18 -6.27
CA LEU A 61 4.35 2.28 -5.41
C LEU A 61 5.84 2.30 -5.76
N ARG A 62 6.19 2.27 -7.06
CA ARG A 62 7.59 2.36 -7.48
C ARG A 62 8.24 3.68 -7.07
N GLU A 63 7.56 4.80 -7.28
CA GLU A 63 8.06 6.13 -6.88
C GLU A 63 8.24 6.24 -5.37
N PHE A 64 7.29 5.73 -4.57
CA PHE A 64 7.42 5.69 -3.11
C PHE A 64 8.62 4.85 -2.67
N ILE A 65 8.80 3.66 -3.24
CA ILE A 65 9.92 2.76 -2.91
C ILE A 65 11.26 3.40 -3.26
N LEU A 66 11.38 4.05 -4.42
CA LEU A 66 12.58 4.79 -4.80
C LEU A 66 12.89 5.93 -3.82
N ALA A 67 11.88 6.68 -3.39
CA ALA A 67 12.04 7.81 -2.48
C ALA A 67 12.36 7.38 -1.03
N SER A 68 11.71 6.33 -0.54
CA SER A 68 11.81 5.85 0.84
C SER A 68 12.92 4.81 1.06
N LYS A 69 13.41 4.18 -0.01
CA LYS A 69 14.24 2.95 0.04
C LYS A 69 13.54 1.79 0.76
N GLY A 70 12.21 1.78 0.78
CA GLY A 70 11.42 0.70 1.36
C GLY A 70 11.59 -0.62 0.62
N THR A 71 11.31 -1.73 1.29
CA THR A 71 11.47 -3.10 0.74
C THR A 71 10.16 -3.86 0.65
N ARG A 72 9.04 -3.28 1.12
CA ARG A 72 7.71 -3.91 1.12
C ARG A 72 6.66 -2.94 0.62
N ALA A 73 5.65 -3.48 -0.06
CA ALA A 73 4.47 -2.76 -0.53
C ALA A 73 3.24 -3.66 -0.48
N MET A 74 2.06 -3.05 -0.33
CA MET A 74 0.79 -3.75 -0.38
C MET A 74 -0.11 -3.17 -1.47
N ARG A 75 -0.86 -4.05 -2.12
CA ARG A 75 -1.95 -3.70 -3.02
C ARG A 75 -3.22 -4.37 -2.54
N VAL A 76 -4.26 -3.60 -2.21
CA VAL A 76 -5.58 -4.15 -1.87
C VAL A 76 -6.45 -4.21 -3.13
N TYR A 77 -6.94 -5.39 -3.51
CA TYR A 77 -7.63 -5.56 -4.78
C TYR A 77 -8.62 -6.74 -4.84
N SER A 78 -9.28 -6.91 -6.00
CA SER A 78 -10.31 -7.94 -6.24
C SER A 78 -9.79 -9.30 -6.73
N GLY A 79 -8.47 -9.55 -6.71
CA GLY A 79 -7.86 -10.82 -7.15
C GLY A 79 -7.47 -11.76 -6.00
N PRO A 80 -6.76 -12.87 -6.28
CA PRO A 80 -6.29 -13.81 -5.26
C PRO A 80 -5.13 -13.26 -4.43
N LEU A 81 -4.89 -13.83 -3.25
CA LEU A 81 -3.69 -13.51 -2.46
C LEU A 81 -2.45 -13.88 -3.27
N ARG A 82 -1.55 -12.91 -3.47
CA ARG A 82 -0.31 -13.13 -4.21
C ARG A 82 0.83 -12.33 -3.59
N GLN A 83 1.99 -12.96 -3.49
CA GLN A 83 3.24 -12.28 -3.19
C GLN A 83 4.16 -12.37 -4.41
N GLU A 84 4.78 -11.26 -4.77
CA GLU A 84 5.73 -11.19 -5.89
C GLU A 84 6.87 -10.24 -5.57
N LYS A 85 8.07 -10.54 -6.05
CA LYS A 85 9.21 -9.63 -5.98
C LYS A 85 9.20 -8.73 -7.21
N VAL A 86 9.20 -7.42 -7.00
CA VAL A 86 9.18 -6.41 -8.06
C VAL A 86 10.52 -5.68 -8.09
N SER A 87 11.16 -5.65 -9.26
CA SER A 87 12.43 -4.96 -9.46
C SER A 87 12.24 -3.62 -10.17
N ILE A 88 12.95 -2.59 -9.70
CA ILE A 88 13.05 -1.25 -10.27
C ILE A 88 14.54 -0.91 -10.42
N GLY A 89 15.10 -1.15 -11.61
CA GLY A 89 16.55 -1.02 -11.81
C GLY A 89 17.31 -1.96 -10.86
N GLN A 90 18.09 -1.40 -9.95
CA GLN A 90 18.87 -2.15 -8.95
C GLN A 90 18.13 -2.38 -7.63
N ILE A 91 16.96 -1.78 -7.42
CA ILE A 91 16.16 -1.94 -6.19
C ILE A 91 15.12 -3.04 -6.43
N SER A 92 14.85 -3.86 -5.41
CA SER A 92 13.72 -4.79 -5.43
C SER A 92 12.92 -4.67 -4.13
N PHE A 93 11.62 -4.88 -4.22
CA PHE A 93 10.71 -4.89 -3.09
C PHE A 93 9.69 -6.03 -3.22
N ASP A 94 9.20 -6.50 -2.08
CA ASP A 94 8.16 -7.52 -2.02
C ASP A 94 6.78 -6.83 -2.09
N LEU A 95 6.00 -7.17 -3.11
CA LEU A 95 4.63 -6.72 -3.27
C LEU A 95 3.67 -7.82 -2.79
N LEU A 96 2.88 -7.49 -1.78
CA LEU A 96 1.75 -8.30 -1.35
C LEU A 96 0.45 -7.78 -1.97
N SER A 97 -0.15 -8.56 -2.85
CA SER A 97 -1.50 -8.31 -3.35
C SER A 97 -2.52 -8.97 -2.42
N LEU A 98 -3.14 -8.16 -1.58
CA LEU A 98 -4.11 -8.57 -0.58
C LEU A 98 -5.54 -8.45 -1.17
N PRO A 99 -6.32 -9.54 -1.20
CA PRO A 99 -7.72 -9.49 -1.58
C PRO A 99 -8.55 -8.67 -0.58
N PHE A 100 -9.59 -7.97 -1.04
CA PHE A 100 -10.49 -7.22 -0.15
C PHE A 100 -11.04 -8.07 1.01
N TYR A 101 -11.33 -9.36 0.78
CA TYR A 101 -11.84 -10.25 1.83
C TYR A 101 -10.82 -10.60 2.93
N LEU A 102 -9.53 -10.31 2.74
CA LEU A 102 -8.48 -10.47 3.76
C LEU A 102 -8.11 -9.15 4.45
N LEU A 103 -8.76 -8.05 4.08
CA LEU A 103 -8.47 -6.73 4.63
C LEU A 103 -8.57 -6.64 6.16
N PRO A 104 -9.51 -7.33 6.86
CA PRO A 104 -9.54 -7.34 8.33
C PRO A 104 -8.26 -7.88 8.98
N ARG A 105 -7.44 -8.64 8.23
CA ARG A 105 -6.15 -9.17 8.71
C ARG A 105 -4.94 -8.40 8.19
N ILE A 106 -5.10 -7.24 7.55
CA ILE A 106 -3.99 -6.53 6.90
C ILE A 106 -2.78 -6.29 7.81
N LYS A 107 -3.00 -6.01 9.11
CA LYS A 107 -1.93 -5.83 10.10
C LYS A 107 -1.05 -7.07 10.28
N SER A 108 -1.61 -8.29 10.21
CA SER A 108 -0.81 -9.52 10.34
C SER A 108 0.15 -9.75 9.17
N PHE A 109 0.04 -8.96 8.11
CA PHE A 109 0.97 -8.99 6.97
C PHE A 109 1.99 -7.83 7.01
N ALA A 110 1.87 -6.92 7.98
CA ALA A 110 2.77 -5.77 8.14
C ALA A 110 3.95 -6.05 9.09
N ASP A 111 3.83 -7.12 9.88
CA ASP A 111 4.84 -7.60 10.84
C ASP A 111 6.10 -8.18 10.17
#